data_AF-A0A2E6DDC3-F1
#
_entry.id   AF-A0A2E6DDC3-F1
#
_cell.length_a   1.000
_cell.length_b   1.000
_cell.length_c   1.000
_cell.angle_alpha   90.00
_cell.angle_beta   90.00
_cell.angle_gamma   90.00
#
_symmetry.space_group_name_H-M   'P 1'
#
loop_
_entity.id
_entity.type
_entity.pdbx_description
1 polymer ?
#
loop_
_entity_poly.entity_id
_entity_poly.type
_entity_poly.pdbx_seq_one_letter_code
_entity_poly.pdbx_strand_id
1 'polypeptide(L)'
;MDGGGGRLQRARRNSRNRQRPIRSAKEKNQSEAEEMNSLVRTGECNQCGECCKTVNITAVRDVTLKQHRSRKELELYLSYRGIRVVGEDIERNQLFYSLSIPCNQLGPDNECKVYADPDKKPILCHSYPTEPDGTRECSYEFQPENRLDENQVITNLML
;
A
#
# COMPACT_ATOMS: atom_id res chain seq x y z
N MET A 1 -11.21 53.26 53.14
CA MET A 1 -12.55 52.66 53.20
C MET A 1 -12.44 51.37 52.42
N ASP A 2 -12.00 50.32 53.10
CA ASP A 2 -12.89 49.27 53.68
C ASP A 2 -13.61 48.54 52.54
N GLY A 3 -13.47 47.23 52.35
CA GLY A 3 -12.96 46.15 53.19
C GLY A 3 -13.48 44.86 52.53
N GLY A 4 -12.80 43.72 52.72
CA GLY A 4 -13.25 42.47 52.13
C GLY A 4 -12.23 41.34 52.26
N GLY A 5 -11.90 40.98 53.50
CA GLY A 5 -11.12 39.80 53.83
C GLY A 5 -11.94 38.51 53.69
N GLY A 6 -11.25 37.40 53.44
CA GLY A 6 -11.86 36.08 53.32
C GLY A 6 -10.85 34.97 53.06
N ARG A 7 -9.96 34.72 54.02
CA ARG A 7 -9.07 33.55 54.07
C ARG A 7 -9.85 32.26 54.41
N LEU A 8 -9.20 31.12 54.10
CA LEU A 8 -9.34 29.78 54.72
C LEU A 8 -10.54 28.95 54.19
N GLN A 9 -10.39 27.69 53.74
CA GLN A 9 -9.72 26.59 54.42
C GLN A 9 -9.50 25.38 53.48
N ARG A 10 -8.32 24.75 53.59
CA ARG A 10 -8.08 23.34 53.20
C ARG A 10 -8.81 22.42 54.19
N ALA A 11 -9.49 21.39 53.69
CA ALA A 11 -9.81 20.16 54.43
C ALA A 11 -9.81 19.00 53.42
N ARG A 12 -8.76 18.16 53.41
CA ARG A 12 -8.63 16.86 54.12
C ARG A 12 -9.56 15.75 53.59
N ARG A 13 -8.89 14.79 52.94
CA ARG A 13 -9.19 13.35 52.76
C ARG A 13 -10.42 12.81 53.50
N ASN A 14 -11.25 12.05 52.79
CA ASN A 14 -11.65 10.75 53.33
C ASN A 14 -11.97 9.71 52.24
N SER A 15 -11.10 8.71 52.20
CA SER A 15 -11.26 7.36 51.69
C SER A 15 -12.56 6.69 52.16
N ARG A 16 -13.35 6.17 51.23
CA ARG A 16 -14.29 5.06 51.45
C ARG A 16 -14.50 4.26 50.16
N ASN A 17 -13.65 3.24 50.04
CA ASN A 17 -13.95 1.88 49.60
C ASN A 17 -15.38 1.65 49.05
N ARG A 18 -15.49 1.54 47.72
CA ARG A 18 -16.60 0.87 47.04
C ARG A 18 -16.01 -0.13 46.04
N GLN A 19 -15.80 -1.35 46.54
CA GLN A 19 -15.63 -2.54 45.70
C GLN A 19 -16.92 -2.78 44.92
N ARG A 20 -16.79 -2.95 43.60
CA ARG A 20 -17.70 -3.69 42.69
C ARG A 20 -17.14 -3.63 41.25
N PRO A 21 -17.44 -4.63 40.42
CA PRO A 21 -16.90 -5.98 40.42
C PRO A 21 -15.83 -6.12 39.32
N ILE A 22 -15.00 -7.16 39.44
CA ILE A 22 -14.07 -7.62 38.41
C ILE A 22 -14.85 -7.83 37.11
N ARG A 23 -14.71 -6.91 36.15
CA ARG A 23 -15.14 -7.16 34.78
C ARG A 23 -14.17 -8.18 34.21
N SER A 24 -14.73 -9.37 34.01
CA SER A 24 -14.15 -10.53 33.36
C SER A 24 -13.08 -10.14 32.33
N ALA A 25 -11.86 -10.64 32.56
CA ALA A 25 -10.82 -10.76 31.58
C ALA A 25 -11.39 -11.48 30.35
N LYS A 26 -11.86 -10.69 29.40
CA LYS A 26 -12.08 -11.08 28.02
C LYS A 26 -11.20 -10.17 27.17
N GLU A 27 -9.95 -10.03 27.60
CA GLU A 27 -8.78 -9.84 26.73
C GLU A 27 -8.66 -11.12 25.89
N LYS A 28 -9.65 -11.32 25.01
CA LYS A 28 -9.57 -12.30 23.94
C LYS A 28 -8.73 -11.65 22.86
N ASN A 29 -7.47 -12.04 22.81
CA ASN A 29 -6.75 -12.37 21.59
C ASN A 29 -7.04 -11.41 20.42
N GLN A 30 -6.55 -10.19 20.55
CA GLN A 30 -6.51 -9.19 19.46
C GLN A 30 -5.06 -8.86 19.07
N SER A 31 -4.12 -9.77 19.34
CA SER A 31 -2.71 -9.61 19.02
C SER A 31 -2.14 -10.70 18.10
N GLU A 32 -3.00 -11.52 17.45
CA GLU A 32 -2.55 -12.66 16.63
C GLU A 32 -3.37 -12.82 15.33
N ALA A 33 -3.94 -11.72 14.78
CA ALA A 33 -4.69 -11.75 13.51
C ALA A 33 -4.32 -10.61 12.53
N GLU A 34 -3.15 -9.99 12.73
CA GLU A 34 -2.46 -9.20 11.71
C GLU A 34 -1.07 -9.80 11.51
N GLU A 35 -1.03 -11.12 11.27
CA GLU A 35 0.13 -11.71 10.60
C GLU A 35 0.21 -11.03 9.23
N MET A 36 1.22 -10.19 9.06
CA MET A 36 1.51 -9.49 7.81
C MET A 36 1.60 -10.54 6.70
N ASN A 37 0.51 -10.70 5.95
CA ASN A 37 0.49 -11.52 4.76
C ASN A 37 1.10 -10.70 3.62
N SER A 38 2.35 -10.25 3.81
CA SER A 38 3.16 -9.61 2.78
C SER A 38 3.33 -10.63 1.66
N LEU A 39 2.90 -10.24 0.47
CA LEU A 39 3.11 -11.02 -0.73
C LEU A 39 4.48 -10.64 -1.31
N VAL A 40 5.30 -11.65 -1.54
CA VAL A 40 6.59 -11.50 -2.22
C VAL A 40 6.41 -11.90 -3.68
N ARG A 41 6.93 -11.06 -4.57
CA ARG A 41 6.95 -11.32 -6.00
C ARG A 41 8.09 -12.28 -6.36
N THR A 42 7.77 -13.33 -7.11
CA THR A 42 8.74 -14.29 -7.65
C THR A 42 8.63 -14.36 -9.18
N GLY A 43 9.60 -15.03 -9.82
CA GLY A 43 9.68 -15.16 -11.28
C GLY A 43 10.56 -14.09 -11.94
N GLU A 44 10.75 -14.25 -13.25
CA GLU A 44 11.59 -13.37 -14.08
C GLU A 44 10.78 -12.71 -15.19
N CYS A 45 11.32 -11.64 -15.79
CA CYS A 45 10.69 -10.99 -16.93
C CYS A 45 10.73 -11.90 -18.17
N ASN A 46 9.58 -12.31 -18.69
CA ASN A 46 9.45 -13.07 -19.95
C ASN A 46 9.20 -12.20 -21.18
N GLN A 47 9.47 -10.90 -21.12
CA GLN A 47 9.17 -9.93 -22.18
C GLN A 47 7.67 -9.88 -22.59
N CYS A 48 6.74 -10.12 -21.65
CA CYS A 48 5.29 -9.94 -21.89
C CYS A 48 4.89 -8.55 -22.39
N GLY A 49 5.70 -7.51 -22.09
CA GLY A 49 5.50 -6.13 -22.53
C GLY A 49 4.45 -5.34 -21.73
N GLU A 50 3.75 -5.94 -20.77
CA GLU A 50 2.67 -5.27 -20.02
C GLU A 50 3.15 -4.04 -19.25
N CYS A 51 4.34 -4.11 -18.63
CA CYS A 51 4.98 -2.96 -17.96
C CYS A 51 5.23 -1.76 -18.89
N CYS A 52 5.26 -2.00 -20.21
CA CYS A 52 5.52 -0.99 -21.23
C CYS A 52 4.23 -0.45 -21.89
N LYS A 53 3.10 -1.15 -21.75
CA LYS A 53 1.82 -0.79 -22.37
C LYS A 53 1.06 0.24 -21.55
N THR A 54 1.07 0.08 -20.23
CA THR A 54 0.33 0.94 -19.30
C THR A 54 1.15 1.16 -18.05
N VAL A 55 1.18 2.40 -17.56
CA VAL A 55 1.76 2.71 -16.24
C VAL A 55 0.61 2.95 -15.27
N ASN A 56 0.55 2.15 -14.21
CA ASN A 56 -0.37 2.34 -13.11
C ASN A 56 0.33 3.13 -11.98
N ILE A 57 -0.34 4.13 -11.43
CA ILE A 57 0.18 4.99 -10.37
C ILE A 57 -0.83 5.05 -9.24
N THR A 58 -0.34 4.88 -8.02
CA THR A 58 -1.13 5.08 -6.81
C THR A 58 -0.87 6.47 -6.24
N ALA A 59 -1.93 7.23 -6.01
CA ALA A 59 -1.89 8.53 -5.37
C ALA A 59 -2.61 8.49 -4.02
N VAL A 60 -2.25 9.41 -3.12
CA VAL A 60 -2.98 9.60 -1.86
C VAL A 60 -4.31 10.27 -2.17
N ARG A 61 -5.40 9.55 -1.90
CA ARG A 61 -6.75 9.93 -2.33
C ARG A 61 -7.18 11.28 -1.78
N ASP A 62 -7.12 11.47 -0.47
CA ASP A 62 -7.64 12.68 0.17
C ASP A 62 -6.85 13.93 -0.20
N VAL A 63 -5.52 13.82 -0.31
CA VAL A 63 -4.67 14.92 -0.77
C VAL A 63 -5.05 15.32 -2.19
N THR A 64 -5.20 14.32 -3.07
CA THR A 64 -5.60 14.54 -4.45
C THR A 64 -6.99 15.19 -4.56
N LEU A 65 -7.99 14.62 -3.89
CA LEU A 65 -9.36 15.13 -3.96
C LEU A 65 -9.48 16.53 -3.37
N LYS A 66 -8.70 16.85 -2.33
CA LYS A 66 -8.61 18.21 -1.79
C LYS A 66 -8.05 19.21 -2.81
N GLN A 67 -7.04 18.82 -3.60
CA GLN A 67 -6.46 19.67 -4.64
C GLN A 67 -7.46 19.93 -5.79
N HIS A 68 -8.21 18.90 -6.20
CA HIS A 68 -9.12 18.96 -7.34
C HIS A 68 -10.57 19.28 -6.97
N ARG A 69 -10.88 19.44 -5.67
CA ARG A 69 -12.20 19.71 -5.08
C ARG A 69 -13.25 18.60 -5.23
N SER A 70 -13.20 17.82 -6.31
CA SER A 70 -14.07 16.67 -6.52
C SER A 70 -13.42 15.64 -7.44
N ARG A 71 -13.94 14.40 -7.40
CA ARG A 71 -13.53 13.34 -8.31
C ARG A 71 -13.81 13.68 -9.78
N LYS A 72 -14.94 14.32 -10.06
CA LYS A 72 -15.32 14.73 -11.42
C LYS A 72 -14.31 15.74 -12.02
N GLU A 73 -13.92 16.74 -11.23
CA GLU A 73 -12.92 17.73 -11.65
C GLU A 73 -11.53 17.10 -11.83
N LEU A 74 -11.16 16.16 -10.94
CA LEU A 74 -9.93 15.37 -11.08
C LEU A 74 -9.92 14.59 -12.40
N GLU A 75 -10.96 13.80 -12.66
CA GLU A 75 -11.10 13.00 -13.88
C GLU A 75 -11.03 13.88 -15.14
N LEU A 76 -11.72 15.02 -15.14
CA LEU A 76 -11.66 15.98 -16.24
C LEU A 76 -10.24 16.53 -16.44
N TYR A 77 -9.60 17.01 -15.37
CA TYR A 77 -8.24 17.54 -15.42
C TYR A 77 -7.21 16.52 -15.93
N LEU A 78 -7.31 15.28 -15.48
CA LEU A 78 -6.43 14.18 -15.86
C LEU A 78 -6.68 13.71 -17.31
N SER A 79 -7.94 13.77 -17.77
CA SER A 79 -8.29 13.40 -19.14
C SER A 79 -7.56 14.25 -20.19
N TYR A 80 -7.35 15.54 -19.92
CA TYR A 80 -6.57 16.44 -20.79
C TYR A 80 -5.10 16.03 -20.96
N ARG A 81 -4.61 15.07 -20.15
CA ARG A 81 -3.23 14.57 -20.15
C ARG A 81 -3.16 13.07 -20.51
N GLY A 82 -4.27 12.48 -20.93
CA GLY A 82 -4.33 11.05 -21.24
C GLY A 82 -4.20 10.13 -20.02
N ILE A 83 -4.49 10.65 -18.82
CA ILE A 83 -4.45 9.90 -17.57
C ILE A 83 -5.90 9.53 -17.19
N ARG A 84 -6.13 8.26 -16.88
CA ARG A 84 -7.45 7.75 -16.44
C ARG A 84 -7.42 7.44 -14.96
N VAL A 85 -8.49 7.79 -14.25
CA VAL A 85 -8.76 7.23 -12.92
C VAL A 85 -9.39 5.86 -13.10
N VAL A 86 -8.73 4.81 -12.63
CA VAL A 86 -9.17 3.41 -12.84
C VAL A 86 -9.74 2.76 -11.59
N GLY A 87 -9.59 3.39 -10.43
CA GLY A 87 -10.20 2.90 -9.19
C GLY A 87 -9.81 3.75 -7.98
N GLU A 88 -10.29 3.33 -6.82
CA GLU A 88 -9.87 3.85 -5.52
C GLU A 88 -10.01 2.76 -4.46
N ASP A 89 -9.19 2.87 -3.42
CA ASP A 89 -9.35 2.14 -2.16
C ASP A 89 -9.53 3.19 -1.07
N ILE A 90 -10.76 3.32 -0.57
CA ILE A 90 -11.14 4.33 0.42
C ILE A 90 -10.51 4.01 1.78
N GLU A 91 -10.46 2.72 2.15
CA GLU A 91 -9.94 2.28 3.45
C GLU A 91 -8.44 2.54 3.55
N ARG A 92 -7.71 2.30 2.44
CA ARG A 92 -6.27 2.55 2.34
C ARG A 92 -5.91 3.99 1.95
N ASN A 93 -6.89 4.87 1.72
CA ASN A 93 -6.69 6.25 1.25
C ASN A 93 -5.88 6.31 -0.08
N GLN A 94 -6.19 5.41 -1.01
CA GLN A 94 -5.51 5.26 -2.29
C GLN A 94 -6.44 5.59 -3.46
N LEU A 95 -5.86 6.15 -4.52
CA LEU A 95 -6.54 6.41 -5.78
C LEU A 95 -5.65 5.96 -6.93
N PHE A 96 -6.22 5.19 -7.86
CA PHE A 96 -5.45 4.50 -8.89
C PHE A 96 -5.58 5.21 -10.23
N TYR A 97 -4.45 5.56 -10.82
CA TYR A 97 -4.34 6.12 -12.15
C TYR A 97 -3.74 5.13 -13.13
N SER A 98 -4.14 5.27 -14.38
CA SER A 98 -3.58 4.54 -15.51
C SER A 98 -3.18 5.54 -16.59
N LEU A 99 -1.94 5.46 -17.03
CA LEU A 99 -1.41 6.28 -18.11
C LEU A 99 -1.20 5.38 -19.33
N SER A 100 -1.87 5.71 -20.42
CA SER A 100 -1.69 5.05 -21.72
C SER A 100 -0.64 5.79 -22.56
N ILE A 101 0.52 6.05 -21.96
CA ILE A 101 1.67 6.60 -22.68
C ILE A 101 2.51 5.41 -23.14
N PRO A 102 2.66 5.20 -24.46
CA PRO A 102 3.41 4.05 -24.96
C PRO A 102 4.89 4.20 -24.61
N CYS A 103 5.47 3.16 -24.00
CA CYS A 103 6.91 3.10 -23.78
C CYS A 103 7.65 3.04 -25.12
N ASN A 104 8.60 3.94 -25.35
CA ASN A 104 9.39 3.96 -26.59
C ASN A 104 10.36 2.77 -26.72
N GLN A 105 10.59 2.03 -25.62
CA GLN A 105 11.37 0.81 -25.60
C GLN A 105 10.56 -0.44 -25.98
N LEU A 106 9.23 -0.33 -26.15
CA LEU A 106 8.39 -1.44 -26.59
C LEU A 106 8.55 -1.65 -28.11
N GLY A 107 8.98 -2.84 -28.49
CA GLY A 107 9.01 -3.31 -29.87
C GLY A 107 7.65 -3.80 -30.36
N PRO A 108 7.50 -4.09 -31.67
CA PRO A 108 6.24 -4.53 -32.26
C PRO A 108 5.74 -5.87 -31.68
N ASP A 109 6.66 -6.74 -31.25
CA ASP A 109 6.36 -8.07 -30.73
C ASP A 109 6.33 -8.11 -29.18
N ASN A 110 6.05 -6.97 -28.53
CA ASN A 110 6.12 -6.76 -27.07
C ASN A 110 7.52 -6.90 -26.44
N GLU A 111 8.55 -7.11 -27.26
CA GLU A 111 9.93 -7.15 -26.78
C GLU A 111 10.39 -5.80 -26.23
N CYS A 112 11.16 -5.83 -25.14
CA CYS A 112 11.78 -4.64 -24.57
C CYS A 112 13.18 -4.45 -25.16
N LYS A 113 13.42 -3.32 -25.83
CA LYS A 113 14.71 -3.01 -26.49
C LYS A 113 15.90 -2.98 -25.54
N VAL A 114 15.68 -2.67 -24.26
CA VAL A 114 16.70 -2.65 -23.21
C VAL A 114 16.63 -3.89 -22.31
N TYR A 115 16.02 -4.98 -22.77
CA TYR A 115 15.87 -6.20 -21.98
C TYR A 115 17.21 -6.74 -21.49
N ALA A 116 18.23 -6.76 -22.35
CA ALA A 116 19.57 -7.26 -22.05
C ALA A 116 20.44 -6.27 -21.25
N ASP A 117 19.96 -5.05 -21.00
CA ASP A 117 20.70 -3.98 -20.31
C ASP A 117 19.97 -3.56 -19.02
N PRO A 118 20.11 -4.30 -17.90
CA PRO A 118 19.42 -3.99 -16.64
C PRO A 118 19.63 -2.56 -16.13
N ASP A 119 20.83 -1.99 -16.35
CA ASP A 119 21.17 -0.63 -15.92
C ASP A 119 20.43 0.46 -16.70
N LYS A 120 19.93 0.13 -17.91
CA LYS A 120 19.09 1.04 -18.71
C LYS A 120 17.61 0.95 -18.35
N LYS A 121 17.21 -0.04 -17.55
CA LYS A 121 15.83 -0.19 -17.07
C LYS A 121 15.63 0.65 -15.82
N PRO A 122 14.63 1.55 -15.78
CA PRO A 122 14.31 2.27 -14.56
C PRO A 122 13.78 1.30 -13.49
N ILE A 123 13.90 1.69 -12.21
CA ILE A 123 13.46 0.89 -11.05
C ILE A 123 12.01 0.39 -11.22
N LEU A 124 11.11 1.24 -11.76
CA LEU A 124 9.73 0.85 -12.01
C LEU A 124 9.58 -0.35 -12.95
N CYS A 125 10.46 -0.51 -13.94
CA CYS A 125 10.44 -1.68 -14.82
C CYS A 125 10.91 -2.94 -14.08
N HIS A 126 11.87 -2.80 -13.15
CA HIS A 126 12.37 -3.92 -12.35
C HIS A 126 11.35 -4.39 -11.31
N SER A 127 10.60 -3.45 -10.74
CA SER A 127 9.61 -3.72 -9.69
C SER A 127 8.24 -4.13 -10.23
N TYR A 128 8.02 -4.09 -11.55
CA TYR A 128 6.71 -4.45 -12.13
C TYR A 128 6.48 -5.98 -12.15
N PRO A 129 5.25 -6.44 -11.88
CA PRO A 129 4.18 -5.72 -11.19
C PRO A 129 4.52 -5.58 -9.71
N THR A 130 4.14 -4.47 -9.06
CA THR A 130 4.46 -4.24 -7.64
C THR A 130 3.54 -5.00 -6.69
N GLU A 131 2.36 -5.39 -7.18
CA GLU A 131 1.33 -6.15 -6.47
C GLU A 131 0.54 -7.00 -7.49
N PRO A 132 -0.26 -7.99 -7.06
CA PRO A 132 -1.10 -8.74 -7.98
C PRO A 132 -2.07 -7.81 -8.73
N ASP A 133 -1.87 -7.65 -10.04
CA ASP A 133 -2.67 -6.75 -10.88
C ASP A 133 -3.60 -7.51 -11.85
N GLY A 134 -3.65 -8.84 -11.75
CA GLY A 134 -4.50 -9.71 -12.57
C GLY A 134 -3.97 -10.00 -13.98
N THR A 135 -2.80 -9.46 -14.33
CA THR A 135 -2.11 -9.72 -15.60
C THR A 135 -1.70 -11.18 -15.69
N ARG A 136 -2.05 -11.87 -16.78
CA ARG A 136 -1.76 -13.32 -16.96
C ARG A 136 -0.64 -13.60 -17.94
N GLU A 137 -0.26 -12.60 -18.72
CA GLU A 137 0.72 -12.67 -19.79
C GLU A 137 2.15 -12.68 -19.25
N CYS A 138 2.37 -12.09 -18.07
CA CYS A 138 3.66 -12.04 -17.42
C CYS A 138 3.86 -13.25 -16.49
N SER A 139 5.10 -13.74 -16.41
CA SER A 139 5.51 -14.92 -15.62
C SER A 139 5.71 -14.65 -14.13
N TYR A 140 5.26 -13.50 -13.62
CA TYR A 140 5.42 -13.15 -12.21
C TYR A 140 4.33 -13.81 -11.37
N GLU A 141 4.72 -14.30 -10.20
CA GLU A 141 3.81 -14.84 -9.19
C GLU A 141 3.96 -14.08 -7.88
N PHE A 142 2.92 -14.17 -7.04
CA PHE A 142 2.92 -13.58 -5.70
C PHE A 142 2.59 -14.64 -4.68
N GLN A 143 3.49 -14.83 -3.71
CA GLN A 143 3.35 -15.83 -2.67
C GLN A 143 3.52 -15.18 -1.29
N PRO A 144 2.83 -15.65 -0.24
CA PRO A 144 3.07 -15.21 1.12
C PRO A 144 4.54 -15.36 1.50
N GLU A 145 5.11 -14.37 2.17
CA GLU A 145 6.53 -14.36 2.58
C GLU A 145 6.92 -15.65 3.34
N ASN A 146 6.04 -16.16 4.19
CA ASN A 146 6.25 -17.38 4.99
C ASN A 146 6.38 -18.69 4.15
N ARG A 147 6.05 -18.67 2.85
CA ARG A 147 6.18 -19.85 1.97
C ARG A 147 7.52 -19.95 1.25
N LEU A 148 8.37 -18.90 1.32
CA LEU A 148 9.68 -18.92 0.66
C LEU A 148 10.72 -19.71 1.47
N ASP A 149 10.55 -19.81 2.79
CA ASP A 149 11.48 -20.49 3.70
C ASP A 149 11.46 -22.02 3.57
N GLU A 150 10.35 -22.62 3.12
CA GLU A 150 10.24 -24.09 3.01
C GLU A 150 11.02 -24.65 1.80
N ASN A 151 11.21 -23.85 0.75
CA ASN A 151 11.89 -24.30 -0.48
C ASN A 151 13.40 -24.06 -0.47
N GLN A 152 13.95 -23.30 0.49
CA GLN A 152 15.38 -23.00 0.53
C GLN A 152 16.21 -24.03 1.31
N VAL A 153 15.57 -24.97 2.01
CA VAL A 153 16.24 -26.04 2.79
C VAL A 153 16.70 -27.20 1.91
N ILE A 154 16.17 -27.39 0.70
CA ILE A 154 16.50 -28.56 -0.14
C ILE A 154 17.77 -28.33 -1.00
N THR A 155 18.16 -27.08 -1.28
CA THR A 155 19.26 -26.80 -2.22
C THR A 155 20.66 -26.76 -1.59
N ASN A 156 20.78 -26.82 -0.26
CA ASN A 156 22.08 -26.85 0.43
C ASN A 156 22.49 -28.24 0.95
N LEU A 157 21.89 -29.31 0.41
CA LEU A 157 22.27 -30.70 0.74
C LEU A 157 22.72 -31.52 -0.47
N MET A 158 23.12 -30.87 -1.57
CA MET A 158 23.81 -31.50 -2.71
C MET A 158 24.98 -30.65 -3.26
N LEU A 159 25.87 -30.21 -2.37
CA LEU A 159 27.27 -29.92 -2.71
C LEU A 159 28.19 -30.57 -1.67
#